data_AF-A0A520N606-F1
#
_entry.id   AF-A0A520N606-F1
#
_cell.length_a   1.000
_cell.length_b   1.000
_cell.length_c   1.000
_cell.angle_alpha   90.00
_cell.angle_beta   90.00
_cell.angle_gamma   90.00
#
_symmetry.space_group_name_H-M   'P 1'
#
loop_
_entity.id
_entity.type
_entity.pdbx_description
1 polymer ?
#
loop_
_entity_poly.entity_id
_entity_poly.type
_entity_poly.pdbx_seq_one_letter_code
_entity_poly.pdbx_strand_id
1 'polypeptide(L)' 'STEPCELAALNAQLQDTLARFKQPKAVVNVAELPRNTMGKVQKNLLRDRFADLFAS' A
#
# COMPACT_ATOMS: atom_id res chain seq x y z
N SER A 1 -1.69 -10.40 -18.05
CA SER A 1 -1.37 -8.97 -18.19
C SER A 1 -1.79 -8.27 -16.92
N THR A 2 -0.86 -7.96 -16.02
CA THR A 2 -1.19 -7.23 -14.79
C THR A 2 -1.37 -5.76 -15.17
N GLU A 3 -2.63 -5.34 -15.22
CA GLU A 3 -3.06 -4.04 -15.71
C GLU A 3 -2.48 -2.91 -14.83
N PRO A 4 -1.72 -1.96 -15.40
CA PRO A 4 -1.24 -0.77 -14.66
C PRO A 4 -2.37 0.20 -14.26
N CYS A 5 -3.61 -0.07 -14.68
CA CYS A 5 -4.75 0.83 -14.54
C CYS A 5 -5.30 0.93 -13.10
N GLU A 6 -5.29 -0.16 -12.32
CA GLU A 6 -5.97 -0.19 -11.01
C GLU A 6 -5.32 0.74 -9.98
N LEU A 7 -3.98 0.79 -9.92
CA LEU A 7 -3.26 1.62 -8.97
C LEU A 7 -3.42 3.12 -9.27
N ALA A 8 -3.40 3.47 -10.55
CA ALA A 8 -3.59 4.84 -11.02
C ALA A 8 -5.02 5.32 -10.73
N ALA A 9 -6.03 4.48 -11.00
CA ALA A 9 -7.42 4.77 -10.67
C ALA A 9 -7.64 4.92 -9.16
N LEU A 10 -7.02 4.06 -8.35
CA LEU A 10 -7.08 4.16 -6.89
C LEU A 10 -6.47 5.48 -6.39
N ASN A 11 -5.30 5.86 -6.91
CA ASN A 11 -4.66 7.13 -6.56
C ASN A 11 -5.53 8.34 -6.94
N ALA A 12 -6.20 8.31 -8.11
CA ALA A 12 -7.11 9.38 -8.51
C ALA A 12 -8.32 9.48 -7.57
N GLN A 13 -8.91 8.36 -7.16
CA GLN A 13 -10.01 8.35 -6.17
C GLN A 13 -9.54 8.84 -4.79
N LEU A 14 -8.34 8.46 -4.36
CA LEU A 14 -7.74 8.95 -3.12
C LEU A 14 -7.49 10.46 -3.19
N GLN A 15 -7.14 11.01 -4.36
CA GLN A 15 -6.95 12.45 -4.53
C GLN A 15 -8.24 13.26 -4.38
N ASP A 16 -9.36 12.71 -4.81
CA ASP A 16 -10.67 13.36 -4.72
C ASP A 16 -11.29 13.23 -3.32
N THR A 17 -11.04 12.10 -2.64
CA THR A 17 -11.65 11.79 -1.33
C THR A 17 -10.82 12.24 -0.12
N LEU A 18 -9.49 12.39 -0.27
CA LEU A 18 -8.58 12.73 0.84
C LEU A 18 -7.81 14.01 0.57
N ALA A 19 -7.74 14.87 1.60
CA ALA A 19 -6.86 16.03 1.60
C ALA A 19 -5.40 15.63 1.32
N ARG A 20 -4.67 16.48 0.57
CA ARG A 20 -3.30 16.21 0.08
C ARG A 20 -2.33 15.66 1.12
N PHE A 21 -2.40 16.14 2.37
CA PHE A 21 -1.51 15.70 3.45
C PHE A 21 -1.83 14.31 4.04
N LYS A 22 -3.00 13.75 3.73
CA LYS A 22 -3.42 12.40 4.17
C LYS A 22 -3.23 11.34 3.09
N GLN A 23 -2.80 11.74 1.89
CA GLN A 23 -2.60 10.82 0.79
C GLN A 23 -1.36 9.95 1.06
N PRO A 24 -1.45 8.63 0.82
CA PRO A 24 -0.30 7.74 0.98
C PRO A 24 0.79 8.11 -0.04
N LYS A 25 2.06 8.13 0.40
CA LYS A 25 3.20 8.47 -0.47
C LYS A 25 3.47 7.43 -1.55
N ALA A 26 3.14 6.17 -1.27
CA ALA A 26 3.23 5.06 -2.22
C ALA A 26 2.11 4.07 -1.95
N VAL A 27 1.60 3.45 -3.01
CA VAL A 27 0.67 2.34 -2.93
C VAL A 27 1.34 1.17 -3.65
N VAL A 28 1.38 0.00 -2.99
CA VAL A 28 2.09 -1.17 -3.48
C VAL A 28 1.10 -2.31 -3.62
N ASN A 29 1.09 -2.97 -4.77
CA ASN A 29 0.31 -4.18 -4.95
C ASN A 29 1.07 -5.37 -4.35
N VAL A 30 0.41 -6.15 -3.51
CA VAL A 30 0.97 -7.36 -2.90
C VAL A 30 0.04 -8.53 -3.17
N ALA A 31 0.61 -9.69 -3.50
CA ALA A 31 -0.18 -10.89 -3.77
C ALA A 31 -1.03 -11.31 -2.56
N GLU A 32 -0.49 -11.14 -1.35
CA GLU A 32 -1.21 -11.37 -0.11
C GLU A 32 -0.67 -10.51 1.04
N LEU A 33 -1.54 -10.22 2.00
CA LEU A 33 -1.17 -9.57 3.24
C LEU A 33 -0.67 -10.64 4.23
N PRO A 34 0.52 -10.46 4.82
CA PRO A 34 1.01 -11.39 5.82
C PRO A 34 0.07 -11.38 7.03
N ARG A 35 -0.47 -12.55 7.37
CA ARG A 35 -1.38 -12.74 8.51
C ARG A 35 -0.72 -13.63 9.56
N ASN A 36 -1.04 -13.40 10.83
CA ASN A 36 -0.68 -14.32 11.90
C ASN A 36 -1.61 -15.54 11.92
N THR A 37 -1.30 -16.51 12.78
CA THR A 37 -2.14 -17.72 13.01
C THR A 37 -3.60 -17.38 13.36
N MET A 38 -3.84 -16.19 13.92
CA MET A 38 -5.17 -15.67 14.25
C MET A 38 -5.80 -14.81 13.12
N GLY A 39 -5.22 -14.79 11.92
CA GLY A 39 -5.73 -14.07 10.75
C GLY A 39 -5.51 -12.54 10.76
N LYS A 40 -4.86 -11.97 11.79
CA LYS A 40 -4.56 -10.54 11.87
C LYS A 40 -3.39 -10.18 10.97
N VAL A 41 -3.50 -9.07 10.25
CA VAL A 41 -2.42 -8.55 9.40
C VAL A 41 -1.23 -8.16 10.27
N GLN A 42 -0.07 -8.73 9.96
CA GLN A 42 1.19 -8.42 10.63
C GLN A 42 1.84 -7.20 9.98
N LYS A 43 1.49 -6.01 10.49
CA LYS A 43 2.07 -4.75 10.00
C LYS A 43 3.58 -4.64 10.22
N ASN A 44 4.14 -5.33 11.23
CA ASN A 44 5.58 -5.29 11.50
C ASN A 44 6.37 -5.86 10.31
N LEU A 45 6.00 -7.05 9.83
CA LEU A 45 6.63 -7.65 8.66
C LEU A 45 6.45 -6.80 7.39
N LEU A 46 5.32 -6.12 7.24
CA LEU A 46 5.12 -5.17 6.14
C LEU A 46 6.07 -3.96 6.27
N ARG A 47 6.25 -3.42 7.47
CA ARG A 47 7.20 -2.31 7.70
C ARG A 47 8.63 -2.75 7.41
N ASP A 48 9.03 -3.94 7.84
CA ASP A 48 10.38 -4.46 7.58
C ASP A 48 10.60 -4.69 6.08
N ARG A 49 9.63 -5.30 5.39
CA ARG A 49 9.68 -5.55 3.93
C ARG A 49 9.77 -4.27 3.09
N PHE A 50 9.23 -3.16 3.58
CA PHE A 50 9.20 -1.88 2.87
C PHE A 50 10.00 -0.79 3.62
N ALA A 51 10.90 -1.18 4.52
CA ALA A 51 11.69 -0.24 5.33
C ALA A 51 12.53 0.68 4.43
N ASP A 52 13.10 0.11 3.39
CA ASP A 52 13.96 0.82 2.44
C ASP A 52 13.18 1.54 1.34
N LEU A 53 11.85 1.40 1.27
CA LEU A 53 11.03 2.00 0.22
C LEU A 53 11.07 3.54 0.23
N PHE A 54 11.37 4.12 1.40
CA PHE A 54 11.57 5.56 1.58
C PHE A 54 12.95 5.90 2.15
N ALA A 55 13.83 4.91 2.30
CA ALA A 55 15.23 5.17 2.62
C ALA A 55 15.86 5.76 1.35
N SER A 56 16.32 7.00 1.46
CA SER A 56 16.90 7.78 0.35
C SER A 56 18.38 7.49 0.18
#